data_AF-A0A815G8L9-F1
#
_entry.id   AF-A0A815G8L9-F1
#
_cell.length_a   1.000
_cell.length_b   1.000
_cell.length_c   1.000
_cell.angle_alpha   90.00
_cell.angle_beta   90.00
_cell.angle_gamma   90.00
#
_symmetry.space_group_name_H-M   'P 1'
#
loop_
_entity.id
_entity.type
_entity.pdbx_description
1 polymer ?
#
loop_
_entity_poly.entity_id
_entity_poly.type
_entity_poly.pdbx_seq_one_letter_code
_entity_poly.pdbx_strand_id
1 'polypeptide(L)'
;MVPGVLEVTIVEGRSLKNCAFFGENDAYVEVYTEKKYKQRTRTIKNSNNPVWNEQLRFNIHKGDDTIHFDVYDADLIGRDTIGKCKIRLKQVFDDGEFDQWIKLPAHFGLSSRGEIHVMMTFTPD
;
A
#
# COMPACT_ATOMS: atom_id res chain seq x y z
N MET A 1 12.29 -13.57 13.93
CA MET A 1 11.71 -12.22 13.81
C MET A 1 11.63 -11.62 15.20
N VAL A 2 12.14 -10.41 15.36
CA VAL A 2 12.15 -9.63 16.60
C VAL A 2 11.01 -8.62 16.53
N PRO A 3 10.31 -8.30 17.64
CA PRO A 3 9.42 -7.14 17.70
C PRO A 3 10.14 -5.84 17.33
N GLY A 4 9.41 -4.84 16.88
CA GLY A 4 9.98 -3.55 16.52
C GLY A 4 8.97 -2.63 15.87
N VAL A 5 9.45 -1.49 15.39
CA VAL A 5 8.66 -0.50 14.67
C VAL A 5 8.98 -0.58 13.18
N LEU A 6 7.93 -0.74 12.36
CA LEU A 6 7.99 -0.60 10.92
C LEU A 6 7.41 0.76 10.54
N GLU A 7 8.22 1.60 9.89
CA GLU A 7 7.74 2.81 9.24
C GLU A 7 7.50 2.50 7.77
N VAL A 8 6.31 2.86 7.28
CA VAL A 8 5.87 2.57 5.91
C VAL A 8 5.51 3.90 5.27
N THR A 9 6.30 4.33 4.31
CA THR A 9 6.02 5.53 3.52
C THR A 9 5.40 5.12 2.19
N ILE A 10 4.17 5.58 1.97
CA ILE A 10 3.47 5.44 0.70
C ILE A 10 3.78 6.71 -0.09
N VAL A 11 4.67 6.61 -1.07
CA VAL A 11 5.21 7.77 -1.77
C VAL A 11 4.21 8.24 -2.83
N GLU A 12 3.97 7.41 -3.84
CA GLU A 12 3.14 7.75 -4.98
C GLU A 12 2.57 6.51 -5.66
N GLY A 13 1.52 6.71 -6.44
CA GLY A 13 0.95 5.72 -7.35
C GLY A 13 1.15 6.17 -8.78
N ARG A 14 1.26 5.22 -9.71
CA ARG A 14 1.32 5.53 -11.14
C ARG A 14 0.47 4.60 -11.97
N SER A 15 -0.11 5.15 -13.03
CA SER A 15 -0.93 4.41 -13.99
C SER A 15 -1.99 3.56 -13.30
N LEU A 16 -2.60 4.09 -12.24
CA LEU A 16 -3.67 3.41 -11.53
C LEU A 16 -4.85 3.22 -12.49
N LYS A 17 -5.44 2.02 -12.48
CA LYS A 17 -6.65 1.76 -13.26
C LYS A 17 -7.72 2.78 -12.86
N ASN A 18 -8.26 3.51 -13.83
CA ASN A 18 -9.37 4.42 -13.56
C ASN A 18 -10.63 3.60 -13.23
N CYS A 19 -11.15 3.78 -12.02
CA CYS A 19 -12.38 3.17 -11.53
C CYS A 19 -13.45 4.20 -11.16
N ALA A 20 -13.15 5.51 -11.25
CA ALA A 20 -14.08 6.57 -10.96
C ALA A 20 -15.25 6.61 -11.95
N PHE A 21 -16.42 7.04 -11.47
CA PHE A 21 -17.60 7.21 -12.33
C PHE A 21 -17.46 8.40 -13.29
N PHE A 22 -16.81 9.47 -12.84
CA PHE A 22 -16.50 10.65 -13.63
C PHE A 22 -15.12 11.18 -13.22
N GLY A 23 -14.33 11.66 -14.20
CA GLY A 23 -12.98 12.16 -13.94
C GLY A 23 -11.95 11.05 -13.69
N GLU A 24 -10.99 11.32 -12.83
CA GLU A 24 -9.96 10.38 -12.37
C GLU A 24 -10.23 9.93 -10.92
N ASN A 25 -9.42 8.98 -10.43
CA ASN A 25 -9.65 8.41 -9.10
C ASN A 25 -9.46 9.42 -7.94
N ASP A 26 -10.28 9.30 -6.90
CA ASP A 26 -10.05 9.90 -5.58
C ASP A 26 -9.29 8.91 -4.68
N ALA A 27 -7.98 8.79 -4.90
CA ALA A 27 -7.19 7.64 -4.45
C ALA A 27 -6.66 7.75 -3.01
N TYR A 28 -6.78 6.67 -2.24
CA TYR A 28 -6.09 6.46 -0.96
C TYR A 28 -5.62 5.00 -0.78
N VAL A 29 -4.67 4.77 0.12
CA VAL A 29 -4.14 3.43 0.40
C VAL A 29 -4.45 3.03 1.84
N GLU A 30 -5.12 1.90 2.02
CA GLU A 30 -5.28 1.24 3.32
C GLU A 30 -4.14 0.22 3.50
N VAL A 31 -3.46 0.30 4.63
CA VAL A 31 -2.29 -0.53 4.95
C VAL A 31 -2.54 -1.27 6.25
N TYR A 32 -2.25 -2.58 6.27
CA TYR A 32 -2.49 -3.42 7.43
C TYR A 32 -1.59 -4.64 7.52
N THR A 33 -1.38 -5.10 8.76
CA THR A 33 -0.65 -6.35 9.07
C THR A 33 -1.63 -7.52 9.26
N GLU A 34 -1.09 -8.72 9.48
CA GLU A 34 -1.89 -9.94 9.71
C GLU A 34 -2.84 -9.82 10.91
N LYS A 35 -2.42 -9.11 11.96
CA LYS A 35 -3.26 -8.80 13.13
C LYS A 35 -4.35 -7.77 12.87
N LYS A 36 -4.53 -7.34 11.61
CA LYS A 36 -5.57 -6.41 11.14
C LYS A 36 -5.57 -5.04 11.84
N TYR A 37 -4.43 -4.60 12.37
CA TYR A 37 -4.27 -3.18 12.69
C TYR A 37 -4.17 -2.42 11.37
N LYS A 38 -5.11 -1.50 11.14
CA LYS A 38 -5.27 -0.79 9.86
C LYS A 38 -4.99 0.69 10.04
N GLN A 39 -4.25 1.25 9.10
CA GLN A 39 -4.12 2.69 8.90
C GLN A 39 -4.35 3.00 7.42
N ARG A 40 -4.61 4.25 7.08
CA ARG A 40 -4.74 4.67 5.69
C ARG A 40 -4.12 6.04 5.47
N THR A 41 -3.72 6.30 4.24
CA THR A 41 -3.29 7.62 3.80
C THR A 41 -4.46 8.60 3.69
N ARG A 42 -4.15 9.88 3.54
CA ARG A 42 -5.08 10.87 3.00
C ARG A 42 -5.51 10.50 1.58
N THR A 43 -6.68 11.01 1.20
CA THR A 43 -7.18 10.90 -0.18
C THR A 43 -6.56 12.00 -1.04
N ILE A 44 -6.03 11.62 -2.20
CA ILE A 44 -5.63 12.54 -3.27
C ILE A 44 -6.72 12.51 -4.33
N LYS A 45 -7.31 13.67 -4.58
CA LYS A 45 -8.48 13.77 -5.47
C LYS A 45 -8.10 13.81 -6.94
N ASN A 46 -8.96 13.24 -7.78
CA ASN A 46 -8.93 13.35 -9.23
C ASN A 46 -7.52 13.13 -9.82
N SER A 47 -6.89 12.00 -9.45
CA SER A 47 -5.58 11.60 -9.95
C SER A 47 -5.40 10.09 -10.06
N ASN A 48 -5.03 9.61 -11.26
CA ASN A 48 -4.54 8.25 -11.50
C ASN A 48 -3.02 8.10 -11.25
N ASN A 49 -2.36 9.20 -10.88
CA ASN A 49 -0.95 9.24 -10.50
C ASN A 49 -0.79 10.04 -9.19
N PRO A 50 -1.43 9.59 -8.08
CA PRO A 50 -1.47 10.33 -6.84
C PRO A 50 -0.09 10.35 -6.15
N VAL A 51 0.27 11.48 -5.54
CA VAL A 51 1.43 11.59 -4.66
C VAL A 51 0.93 11.75 -3.23
N TRP A 52 1.00 10.68 -2.43
CA TRP A 52 0.58 10.71 -1.04
C TRP A 52 1.69 11.27 -0.15
N ASN A 53 2.92 10.76 -0.33
CA ASN A 53 4.11 11.03 0.47
C ASN A 53 3.80 11.03 1.97
N GLU A 54 3.21 9.94 2.44
CA GLU A 54 2.68 9.81 3.79
C GLU A 54 3.27 8.60 4.51
N GLN A 55 3.81 8.83 5.71
CA GLN A 55 4.39 7.78 6.55
C GLN A 55 3.35 7.29 7.56
N LEU A 56 3.18 5.97 7.61
CA LEU A 56 2.36 5.24 8.57
C LEU A 56 3.28 4.37 9.45
N ARG A 57 3.00 4.28 10.75
CA ARG A 57 3.85 3.54 11.71
C ARG A 57 3.13 2.32 12.27
N PHE A 58 3.76 1.15 12.20
CA PHE A 58 3.19 -0.11 12.65
C PHE A 58 4.09 -0.77 13.70
N ASN A 59 3.51 -1.21 14.81
CA ASN A 59 4.19 -2.08 15.75
C ASN A 59 4.16 -3.51 15.19
N ILE A 60 5.33 -4.08 14.93
CA ILE A 60 5.50 -5.42 14.41
C ILE A 60 5.61 -6.39 15.58
N HIS A 61 4.79 -7.44 15.52
CA HIS A 61 4.83 -8.52 16.49
C HIS A 61 5.23 -9.83 15.82
N LYS A 62 5.59 -10.81 16.65
CA LYS A 62 5.81 -12.19 16.18
C LYS A 62 4.58 -12.68 15.40
N GLY A 63 4.80 -13.08 14.15
CA GLY A 63 3.77 -13.57 13.22
C GLY A 63 3.33 -12.55 12.17
N ASP A 64 3.73 -11.28 12.26
CA ASP A 64 3.50 -10.29 11.20
C ASP A 64 4.57 -10.45 10.11
N ASP A 65 4.42 -11.47 9.26
CA ASP A 65 5.40 -11.78 8.18
C ASP A 65 5.14 -10.98 6.89
N THR A 66 3.95 -10.38 6.77
CA THR A 66 3.47 -9.72 5.55
C THR A 66 2.71 -8.45 5.92
N ILE A 67 2.90 -7.43 5.09
CA ILE A 67 2.10 -6.20 5.12
C ILE A 67 1.29 -6.10 3.83
N HIS A 68 0.04 -5.66 3.96
CA HIS A 68 -0.94 -5.61 2.89
C HIS A 68 -1.29 -4.17 2.56
N PHE A 69 -1.53 -3.91 1.27
CA PHE A 69 -1.89 -2.61 0.73
C PHE A 69 -3.11 -2.78 -0.16
N ASP A 70 -4.20 -2.10 0.19
CA ASP A 70 -5.41 -2.03 -0.60
C ASP A 70 -5.55 -0.58 -1.09
N VAL A 71 -5.54 -0.39 -2.42
CA VAL A 71 -5.70 0.93 -3.06
C VAL A 71 -7.16 1.14 -3.40
N TYR A 72 -7.74 2.21 -2.89
CA TYR A 72 -9.15 2.54 -3.04
C TYR A 72 -9.32 3.84 -3.80
N ASP A 73 -10.47 3.95 -4.45
CA ASP A 73 -11.08 5.21 -4.84
C ASP A 73 -12.14 5.57 -3.78
N ALA A 74 -12.21 6.82 -3.35
CA ALA A 74 -13.09 7.26 -2.26
C ALA A 74 -14.57 7.33 -2.64
N ASP A 75 -14.89 7.37 -3.94
CA ASP A 75 -16.26 7.38 -4.46
C ASP A 75 -16.81 5.95 -4.64
N LEU A 76 -15.95 4.93 -4.64
CA LEU A 76 -16.38 3.54 -4.68
C LEU A 76 -17.06 3.13 -3.37
N ILE A 77 -18.30 2.65 -3.49
CA ILE A 77 -19.08 2.11 -2.37
C ILE A 77 -18.89 0.59 -2.32
N GLY A 78 -18.56 0.04 -1.15
CA GLY A 78 -18.47 -1.40 -0.92
C GLY A 78 -17.03 -1.92 -0.80
N ARG A 79 -16.77 -3.14 -1.29
CA ARG A 79 -15.43 -3.79 -1.20
C ARG A 79 -14.59 -3.65 -2.48
N ASP A 80 -15.02 -2.82 -3.41
CA ASP A 80 -14.31 -2.63 -4.67
C ASP A 80 -13.07 -1.76 -4.45
N THR A 81 -11.93 -2.26 -4.93
CA THR A 81 -10.63 -1.60 -4.85
C THR A 81 -10.15 -1.30 -6.26
N ILE A 82 -9.33 -0.26 -6.39
CA ILE A 82 -8.52 -0.05 -7.60
C ILE A 82 -7.62 -1.27 -7.78
N GLY A 83 -6.87 -1.64 -6.74
CA GLY A 83 -6.02 -2.83 -6.73
C GLY A 83 -5.50 -3.17 -5.33
N LYS A 84 -4.85 -4.33 -5.20
CA LYS A 84 -4.29 -4.81 -3.94
C LYS A 84 -2.92 -5.40 -4.17
N CYS A 85 -2.01 -5.25 -3.22
CA CYS A 85 -0.76 -5.97 -3.19
C CYS A 85 -0.34 -6.28 -1.74
N LYS A 86 0.67 -7.14 -1.60
CA LYS A 86 1.25 -7.47 -0.30
C LYS A 86 2.75 -7.65 -0.44
N ILE A 87 3.49 -7.29 0.60
CA ILE A 87 4.95 -7.35 0.64
C ILE A 87 5.35 -8.22 1.82
N ARG A 88 6.26 -9.17 1.57
CA ARG A 88 6.87 -9.95 2.66
C ARG A 88 7.87 -9.07 3.39
N LEU A 89 7.75 -8.99 4.71
CA LEU A 89 8.60 -8.12 5.53
C LEU A 89 10.02 -8.67 5.72
N LYS A 90 10.28 -9.92 5.29
CA LYS A 90 11.62 -10.52 5.37
C LYS A 90 12.72 -9.61 4.80
N GLN A 91 12.49 -8.97 3.65
CA GLN A 91 13.51 -8.14 3.03
C GLN A 91 13.88 -6.93 3.92
N VAL A 92 12.89 -6.14 4.37
CA VAL A 92 13.15 -4.99 5.25
C VAL A 92 13.70 -5.41 6.61
N PHE A 93 13.42 -6.62 7.08
CA PHE A 93 14.01 -7.15 8.31
C PHE A 93 15.46 -7.57 8.16
N ASP A 94 15.85 -8.09 7.00
CA ASP A 94 17.22 -8.52 6.73
C ASP A 94 18.11 -7.33 6.36
N ASP A 95 17.59 -6.41 5.52
CA ASP A 95 18.34 -5.31 4.93
C ASP A 95 18.19 -3.99 5.72
N GLY A 96 17.21 -3.89 6.61
CA GLY A 96 16.87 -2.68 7.40
C GLY A 96 15.97 -1.69 6.64
N GLU A 97 16.00 -1.73 5.31
CA GLU A 97 15.24 -0.85 4.44
C GLU A 97 14.61 -1.58 3.26
N PHE A 98 13.64 -0.93 2.63
CA PHE A 98 12.97 -1.38 1.42
C PHE A 98 12.52 -0.14 0.63
N ASP A 99 12.78 -0.11 -0.66
CA ASP A 99 12.36 0.99 -1.55
C ASP A 99 12.10 0.42 -2.95
N GLN A 100 10.82 0.18 -3.29
CA GLN A 100 10.46 -0.44 -4.57
C GLN A 100 9.09 0.01 -5.08
N TRP A 101 8.95 -0.05 -6.42
CA TRP A 101 7.65 -0.03 -7.10
C TRP A 101 7.00 -1.41 -7.08
N ILE A 102 5.75 -1.47 -6.63
CA ILE A 102 4.98 -2.70 -6.46
C ILE A 102 3.78 -2.69 -7.39
N LYS A 103 3.69 -3.71 -8.24
CA LYS A 103 2.55 -3.91 -9.15
C LYS A 103 1.30 -4.30 -8.38
N LEU A 104 0.19 -3.71 -8.77
CA LEU A 104 -1.16 -4.11 -8.37
C LEU A 104 -1.65 -5.18 -9.38
N PRO A 105 -1.66 -6.47 -9.04
CA PRO A 105 -2.00 -7.52 -10.00
C PRO A 105 -3.43 -7.38 -10.51
N ALA A 106 -3.64 -7.66 -11.79
CA ALA A 106 -4.96 -7.80 -12.36
C ALA A 106 -5.43 -9.27 -12.34
N HIS A 107 -6.73 -9.50 -12.50
CA HIS A 107 -7.28 -10.83 -12.72
C HIS A 107 -7.34 -11.15 -14.22
N PHE A 108 -7.20 -12.43 -14.57
CA PHE A 108 -7.47 -13.01 -15.90
C PHE A 108 -6.92 -12.21 -17.11
N GLY A 109 -5.64 -12.43 -17.46
CA GLY A 109 -5.09 -12.02 -18.76
C GLY A 109 -4.74 -10.54 -18.94
N LEU A 110 -4.90 -9.70 -17.92
CA LEU A 110 -4.43 -8.31 -17.90
C LEU A 110 -3.06 -8.18 -17.19
N SER A 111 -2.26 -7.20 -17.59
CA SER A 111 -0.86 -7.06 -17.15
C SER A 111 -0.67 -6.38 -15.79
N SER A 112 -1.55 -5.44 -15.38
CA SER A 112 -1.50 -4.73 -14.09
C SER A 112 -2.72 -3.81 -13.90
N ARG A 113 -3.03 -3.39 -12.67
CA ARG A 113 -3.98 -2.31 -12.31
C ARG A 113 -3.28 -1.01 -11.87
N GLY A 114 -1.98 -0.90 -12.16
CA GLY A 114 -1.12 0.22 -11.75
C GLY A 114 -0.03 -0.24 -10.79
N GLU A 115 0.76 0.70 -10.31
CA GLU A 115 1.84 0.43 -9.36
C GLU A 115 1.82 1.47 -8.24
N ILE A 116 2.28 1.07 -7.05
CA ILE A 116 2.54 1.98 -5.93
C ILE A 116 4.02 1.93 -5.55
N HIS A 117 4.59 3.08 -5.21
CA HIS A 117 5.94 3.21 -4.71
C HIS A 117 5.91 3.20 -3.18
N VAL A 118 6.56 2.19 -2.60
CA VAL A 118 6.56 1.96 -1.16
C VAL A 118 8.00 1.97 -0.66
N MET A 119 8.23 2.77 0.38
CA MET A 119 9.45 2.73 1.17
C MET A 119 9.13 2.20 2.56
N MET A 120 10.02 1.40 3.12
CA MET A 120 9.90 0.92 4.51
C MET A 120 11.25 0.94 5.21
N THR A 121 11.23 1.21 6.50
CA THR A 121 12.37 1.06 7.41
C THR A 121 11.92 0.27 8.63
N PHE A 122 12.76 -0.62 9.12
CA PHE A 122 12.47 -1.41 10.31
C PHE A 122 13.50 -1.15 11.42
N THR A 123 13.00 -0.80 12.59
CA THR A 123 13.81 -0.63 13.81
C THR A 123 13.40 -1.72 14.80
N PRO A 124 14.26 -2.72 15.07
CA PRO A 124 14.02 -3.68 16.15
C PRO A 124 13.94 -2.99 17.52
N ASP A 125 13.14 -3.54 18.42
CA ASP A 125 13.12 -3.13 19.83
C ASP A 125 14.44 -3.45 20.56
#